data_AF-A0A973WXM7-F1
#
_entry.id   AF-A0A973WXM7-F1
#
_cell.length_a   1.000
_cell.length_b   1.000
_cell.length_c   1.000
_cell.angle_alpha   90.00
_cell.angle_beta   90.00
_cell.angle_gamma   90.00
#
_symmetry.space_group_name_H-M   'P 1'
#
loop_
_entity.id
_entity.type
_entity.pdbx_description
1 polymer ?
#
loop_
_entity_poly.entity_id
_entity_poly.type
_entity_poly.pdbx_seq_one_letter_code
_entity_poly.pdbx_strand_id
1 'polypeptide(L)'
;MSIQRKRFRIEELTLGTSPILADIGNDSGPGHREIMTELRAIREQMSRPHRVGQSTKEIDESVAHEAAEAKAMLATYRAQIEQCEKLKIELDLIHDAINQTKREIAVLHTKSFNGEEMAKVNGELGAVVGGTEEATQQILEAAEAIDLAASALTKVNSPDQQKLLSEEIQERVISIFEACNFQDLTGQRINKVMTTMKFIENHITVMMDIWGGVDEIKAHAPPIVDTRDGDAKLLNGPKLDDDGHASQDDIDALFD
;
A
#
# COMPACT_ATOMS: atom_id res chain seq x y z
N MET A 1 26.50 36.36 29.19
CA MET A 1 27.81 35.92 28.66
C MET A 1 28.77 37.09 28.72
N SER A 2 29.99 36.89 29.24
CA SER A 2 30.95 37.97 29.53
C SER A 2 31.88 38.27 28.35
N ILE A 3 31.83 39.51 27.84
CA ILE A 3 32.65 39.94 26.70
C ILE A 3 34.05 40.31 27.19
N GLN A 4 35.03 39.40 27.04
CA GLN A 4 36.43 39.66 27.37
C GLN A 4 37.11 40.55 26.32
N ARG A 5 37.06 41.88 26.50
CA ARG A 5 37.91 42.82 25.76
C ARG A 5 39.34 42.79 26.30
N LYS A 6 40.23 42.02 25.65
CA LYS A 6 41.67 42.03 25.96
C LYS A 6 42.29 43.36 25.51
N ARG A 7 42.71 44.19 26.46
CA ARG A 7 43.54 45.38 26.22
C ARG A 7 44.97 44.94 25.91
N PHE A 8 45.50 45.31 24.76
CA PHE A 8 46.92 45.14 24.46
C PHE A 8 47.74 46.27 25.07
N ARG A 9 48.89 45.91 25.63
CA ARG A 9 49.83 46.79 26.33
C ARG A 9 50.83 47.33 25.31
N ILE A 10 50.94 48.65 25.20
CA ILE A 10 51.91 49.30 24.31
C ILE A 10 53.28 49.23 24.98
N GLU A 11 54.30 48.85 24.22
CA GLU A 11 55.67 48.69 24.71
C GLU A 11 56.38 50.04 24.85
N GLU A 12 57.31 50.13 25.81
CA GLU A 12 58.07 51.34 26.10
C GLU A 12 59.11 51.63 25.01
N LEU A 13 58.90 52.72 24.25
CA LEU A 13 59.94 53.34 23.43
C LEU A 13 60.86 54.17 24.33
N THR A 14 61.99 53.61 24.73
CA THR A 14 63.05 54.33 25.44
C THR A 14 63.72 55.35 24.50
N LEU A 15 63.44 56.63 24.75
CA LEU A 15 63.88 57.73 23.90
C LEU A 15 65.32 58.17 24.25
N GLY A 16 66.22 58.07 23.27
CA GLY A 16 67.34 58.98 23.00
C GLY A 16 68.28 59.41 24.13
N THR A 17 69.56 59.00 24.04
CA THR A 17 70.69 59.83 24.49
C THR A 17 71.90 59.64 23.56
N SER A 18 72.21 60.66 22.76
CA SER A 18 73.57 60.94 22.24
C SER A 18 74.23 61.95 23.19
N PRO A 19 75.58 62.04 23.35
CA PRO A 19 76.61 62.24 22.31
C PRO A 19 77.75 61.18 22.43
N ILE A 20 79.00 61.28 21.95
CA ILE A 20 79.86 62.36 21.38
C ILE A 20 80.68 61.80 20.19
N LEU A 21 81.08 62.66 19.25
CA LEU A 21 82.06 62.38 18.19
C LEU A 21 83.51 62.57 18.68
N ALA A 22 84.33 61.52 18.58
CA ALA A 22 85.80 61.52 18.60
C ALA A 22 86.27 60.11 18.17
N ASP A 23 87.39 59.88 17.48
CA ASP A 23 88.27 60.72 16.65
C ASP A 23 88.93 59.77 15.62
N ILE A 24 89.50 60.27 14.52
CA ILE A 24 89.97 59.44 13.40
C ILE A 24 91.32 58.78 13.72
N GLY A 25 91.31 57.49 14.05
CA GLY A 25 92.48 56.64 14.24
C GLY A 25 92.58 55.53 13.19
N ASN A 26 93.51 55.67 12.24
CA ASN A 26 93.73 54.70 11.16
C ASN A 26 94.64 53.53 11.62
N ASP A 27 94.09 52.32 11.71
CA ASP A 27 94.89 51.07 11.70
C ASP A 27 94.15 49.94 10.94
N SER A 28 94.91 49.10 10.24
CA SER A 28 94.40 48.17 9.22
C SER A 28 94.68 46.70 9.56
N GLY A 29 93.74 46.09 10.27
CA GLY A 29 93.65 44.64 10.53
C GLY A 29 93.07 44.35 11.92
N PRO A 30 92.34 43.23 12.15
CA PRO A 30 92.02 42.12 11.24
C PRO A 30 90.56 42.17 10.70
N GLY A 31 89.86 43.30 10.85
CA GLY A 31 88.40 43.39 10.66
C GLY A 31 87.86 42.96 9.28
N HIS A 32 88.62 43.08 8.18
CA HIS A 32 88.10 42.75 6.84
C HIS A 32 87.69 41.28 6.70
N ARG A 33 88.43 40.33 7.29
CA ARG A 33 88.06 38.90 7.21
C ARG A 33 86.75 38.63 7.95
N GLU A 34 86.61 39.24 9.13
CA GLU A 34 85.47 39.10 10.03
C GLU A 34 84.21 39.74 9.41
N ILE A 35 84.34 40.98 8.90
CA ILE A 35 83.31 41.67 8.10
C ILE A 35 82.90 40.84 6.88
N MET A 36 83.82 40.16 6.20
CA MET A 36 83.51 39.31 5.03
C MET A 36 82.95 37.92 5.39
N THR A 37 83.00 37.51 6.66
CA THR A 37 82.19 36.40 7.21
C THR A 37 80.80 36.90 7.60
N GLU A 38 80.69 38.03 8.31
CA GLU A 38 79.40 38.61 8.71
C GLU A 38 78.55 39.03 7.49
N LEU A 39 79.15 39.66 6.48
CA LEU A 39 78.48 39.94 5.20
C LEU A 39 78.05 38.66 4.46
N ARG A 40 78.75 37.54 4.65
CA ARG A 40 78.32 36.23 4.12
C ARG A 40 77.15 35.67 4.92
N ALA A 41 77.19 35.73 6.25
CA ALA A 41 76.10 35.30 7.12
C ALA A 41 74.81 36.11 6.88
N ILE A 42 74.92 37.45 6.77
CA ILE A 42 73.81 38.35 6.42
C ILE A 42 73.31 38.05 5.00
N ARG A 43 74.20 37.86 4.02
CA ARG A 43 73.80 37.49 2.66
C ARG A 43 73.11 36.13 2.61
N GLU A 44 73.48 35.18 3.45
CA GLU A 44 72.83 33.87 3.57
C GLU A 44 71.49 33.95 4.31
N GLN A 45 71.36 34.81 5.32
CA GLN A 45 70.07 35.14 5.93
C GLN A 45 69.11 35.83 4.95
N MET A 46 69.61 36.73 4.09
CA MET A 46 68.80 37.41 3.08
C MET A 46 68.55 36.57 1.81
N SER A 47 69.40 35.58 1.50
CA SER A 47 69.18 34.66 0.36
C SER A 47 68.26 33.49 0.70
N ARG A 48 68.00 33.22 1.99
CA ARG A 48 66.91 32.34 2.41
C ARG A 48 65.57 32.97 2.00
N PRO A 49 64.79 32.32 1.11
CA PRO A 49 63.47 32.84 0.75
C PRO A 49 62.59 32.94 2.00
N HIS A 50 61.98 34.12 2.19
CA HIS A 50 61.19 34.44 3.37
C HIS A 50 60.06 33.40 3.56
N ARG A 51 59.98 32.80 4.76
CA ARG A 51 59.04 31.71 5.11
C ARG A 51 57.55 32.06 5.01
N VAL A 52 57.22 33.32 4.73
CA VAL A 52 55.85 33.81 4.50
C VAL A 52 55.13 32.99 3.43
N GLY A 53 55.82 32.63 2.34
CA GLY A 53 55.25 31.83 1.25
C GLY A 53 55.02 30.35 1.55
N GLN A 54 55.57 29.80 2.65
CA GLN A 54 55.24 28.44 3.11
C GLN A 54 53.96 28.47 3.96
N SER A 55 53.89 29.36 4.95
CA SER A 55 52.73 29.47 5.83
C SER A 55 51.44 29.83 5.09
N THR A 56 51.48 30.68 4.07
CA THR A 56 50.28 30.93 3.26
C THR A 56 49.86 29.73 2.42
N LYS A 57 50.80 28.92 1.92
CA LYS A 57 50.46 27.71 1.14
C LYS A 57 49.88 26.60 2.03
N GLU A 58 50.46 26.38 3.20
CA GLU A 58 49.96 25.41 4.19
C GLU A 58 48.52 25.76 4.63
N ILE A 59 48.20 27.05 4.76
CA ILE A 59 46.83 27.51 5.05
C ILE A 59 45.90 27.32 3.84
N ASP A 60 46.33 27.68 2.63
CA ASP A 60 45.53 27.50 1.39
C ASP A 60 45.23 26.02 1.12
N GLU A 61 46.21 25.13 1.36
CA GLU A 61 46.08 23.68 1.24
C GLU A 61 45.13 23.10 2.31
N SER A 62 45.19 23.60 3.56
CA SER A 62 44.25 23.21 4.62
C SER A 62 42.81 23.65 4.31
N VAL A 63 42.62 24.88 3.85
CA VAL A 63 41.30 25.40 3.46
C VAL A 63 40.76 24.67 2.23
N ALA A 64 41.62 24.32 1.27
CA ALA A 64 41.25 23.50 0.12
C ALA A 64 40.84 22.06 0.54
N HIS A 65 41.50 21.48 1.55
CA HIS A 65 41.13 20.17 2.11
C HIS A 65 39.76 20.21 2.79
N GLU A 66 39.53 21.15 3.71
CA GLU A 66 38.23 21.35 4.38
C GLU A 66 37.10 21.62 3.37
N ALA A 67 37.37 22.44 2.34
CA ALA A 67 36.42 22.69 1.26
C ALA A 67 36.14 21.45 0.40
N ALA A 68 37.13 20.57 0.19
CA ALA A 68 36.96 19.31 -0.51
C ALA A 68 36.12 18.31 0.30
N GLU A 69 36.37 18.19 1.61
CA GLU A 69 35.57 17.35 2.52
C GLU A 69 34.12 17.84 2.63
N ALA A 70 33.92 19.16 2.81
CA ALA A 70 32.58 19.75 2.81
C ALA A 70 31.84 19.51 1.48
N LYS A 71 32.54 19.60 0.35
CA LYS A 71 31.97 19.32 -0.98
C LYS A 71 31.64 17.83 -1.16
N ALA A 72 32.45 16.92 -0.62
CA ALA A 72 32.16 15.48 -0.62
C ALA A 72 30.94 15.15 0.25
N MET A 73 30.83 15.75 1.43
CA MET A 73 29.67 15.62 2.32
C MET A 73 28.38 16.19 1.69
N LEU A 74 28.47 17.33 0.99
CA LEU A 74 27.33 17.86 0.23
C LEU A 74 26.94 16.97 -0.95
N ALA A 75 27.89 16.25 -1.56
CA ALA A 75 27.60 15.28 -2.61
C ALA A 75 26.89 14.02 -2.06
N THR A 76 27.29 13.51 -0.89
CA THR A 76 26.59 12.38 -0.25
C THR A 76 25.19 12.76 0.22
N TYR A 77 24.99 13.95 0.80
CA TYR A 77 23.65 14.43 1.14
C TYR A 77 22.75 14.60 -0.09
N ARG A 78 23.27 15.10 -1.21
CA ARG A 78 22.50 15.17 -2.48
C ARG A 78 22.08 13.78 -2.97
N ALA A 79 22.97 12.79 -2.92
CA ALA A 79 22.64 11.41 -3.28
C ALA A 79 21.59 10.79 -2.34
N GLN A 80 21.63 11.10 -1.04
CA GLN A 80 20.62 10.65 -0.07
C GLN A 80 19.25 11.32 -0.29
N ILE A 81 19.22 12.60 -0.67
CA ILE A 81 17.99 13.31 -1.03
C ILE A 81 17.39 12.68 -2.29
N GLU A 82 18.18 12.42 -3.33
CA GLU A 82 17.73 11.75 -4.57
C GLU A 82 17.19 10.33 -4.28
N GLN A 83 17.78 9.60 -3.33
CA GLN A 83 17.27 8.30 -2.86
C GLN A 83 15.94 8.44 -2.11
N CYS A 84 15.79 9.45 -1.24
CA CYS A 84 14.53 9.72 -0.55
C CYS A 84 13.41 10.15 -1.52
N GLU A 85 13.73 10.93 -2.55
CA GLU A 85 12.77 11.31 -3.60
C GLU A 85 12.27 10.09 -4.37
N LYS A 86 13.15 9.14 -4.72
CA LYS A 86 12.76 7.88 -5.36
C LYS A 86 11.87 7.02 -4.46
N LEU A 87 12.27 6.81 -3.21
CA LEU A 87 11.47 6.06 -2.24
C LEU A 87 10.10 6.71 -1.98
N LYS A 88 10.02 8.05 -1.99
CA LYS A 88 8.75 8.76 -1.91
C LYS A 88 7.86 8.46 -3.12
N ILE A 89 8.39 8.54 -4.34
CA ILE A 89 7.63 8.24 -5.57
C ILE A 89 7.11 6.79 -5.54
N GLU A 90 7.92 5.83 -5.10
CA GLU A 90 7.49 4.43 -4.94
C GLU A 90 6.40 4.27 -3.87
N LEU A 91 6.51 4.98 -2.74
CA LEU A 91 5.51 4.96 -1.67
C LEU A 91 4.18 5.61 -2.10
N ASP A 92 4.24 6.75 -2.79
CA ASP A 92 3.07 7.44 -3.34
C ASP A 92 2.34 6.52 -4.35
N LEU A 93 3.08 5.82 -5.21
CA LEU A 93 2.53 4.85 -6.18
C LEU A 93 1.87 3.64 -5.50
N ILE A 94 2.47 3.12 -4.42
CA ILE A 94 1.87 2.05 -3.60
C ILE A 94 0.60 2.55 -2.89
N HIS A 95 0.61 3.79 -2.38
CA HIS A 95 -0.54 4.40 -1.72
C HIS A 95 -1.73 4.55 -2.68
N ASP A 96 -1.49 5.06 -3.89
CA ASP A 96 -2.53 5.18 -4.93
C ASP A 96 -3.08 3.81 -5.36
N ALA A 97 -2.23 2.80 -5.49
CA ALA A 97 -2.65 1.42 -5.80
C ALA A 97 -3.52 0.81 -4.67
N ILE A 98 -3.17 1.05 -3.40
CA ILE A 98 -3.98 0.63 -2.25
C ILE A 98 -5.33 1.35 -2.25
N ASN A 99 -5.35 2.66 -2.45
CA ASN A 99 -6.59 3.45 -2.50
C ASN A 99 -7.50 3.00 -3.66
N GLN A 100 -6.91 2.64 -4.81
CA GLN A 100 -7.66 2.09 -5.93
C GLN A 100 -8.27 0.72 -5.58
N THR A 101 -7.48 -0.19 -4.99
CA THR A 101 -7.97 -1.50 -4.52
C THR A 101 -9.08 -1.35 -3.46
N LYS A 102 -8.94 -0.39 -2.53
CA LYS A 102 -9.99 -0.06 -1.54
C LYS A 102 -11.30 0.36 -2.23
N ARG A 103 -11.25 1.24 -3.24
CA ARG A 103 -12.44 1.64 -4.01
C ARG A 103 -13.07 0.46 -4.75
N GLU A 104 -12.26 -0.40 -5.36
CA GLU A 104 -12.75 -1.59 -6.08
C GLU A 104 -13.43 -2.57 -5.13
N ILE A 105 -12.84 -2.83 -3.96
CA ILE A 105 -13.44 -3.67 -2.91
C ILE A 105 -14.70 -3.03 -2.34
N ALA A 106 -14.74 -1.70 -2.13
CA ALA A 106 -15.93 -0.99 -1.69
C ALA A 106 -17.09 -1.12 -2.70
N VAL A 107 -16.80 -1.01 -4.01
CA VAL A 107 -17.78 -1.22 -5.09
C VAL A 107 -18.26 -2.66 -5.15
N LEU A 108 -17.35 -3.64 -5.09
CA LEU A 108 -17.69 -5.07 -5.09
C LEU A 108 -18.54 -5.42 -3.87
N HIS A 109 -18.14 -5.00 -2.67
CA HIS A 109 -18.90 -5.24 -1.45
C HIS A 109 -20.29 -4.58 -1.51
N THR A 110 -20.38 -3.32 -1.94
CA THR A 110 -21.68 -2.61 -2.01
C THR A 110 -22.63 -3.20 -3.05
N LYS A 111 -22.12 -3.74 -4.17
CA LYS A 111 -22.96 -4.41 -5.18
C LYS A 111 -23.31 -5.83 -4.76
N SER A 112 -22.30 -6.66 -4.50
CA SER A 112 -22.48 -8.09 -4.24
C SER A 112 -23.18 -8.39 -2.92
N PHE A 113 -23.13 -7.50 -1.91
CA PHE A 113 -23.92 -7.62 -0.68
C PHE A 113 -25.15 -6.70 -0.65
N ASN A 114 -25.51 -6.05 -1.77
CA ASN A 114 -26.82 -5.45 -1.89
C ASN A 114 -27.87 -6.57 -1.86
N GLY A 115 -28.95 -6.38 -1.10
CA GLY A 115 -29.88 -7.48 -0.77
C GLY A 115 -30.46 -8.20 -1.99
N GLU A 116 -30.57 -7.52 -3.12
CA GLU A 116 -31.10 -8.02 -4.39
C GLU A 116 -30.15 -9.04 -5.09
N GLU A 117 -28.83 -8.79 -5.10
CA GLU A 117 -27.86 -9.68 -5.73
C GLU A 117 -27.60 -10.93 -4.86
N MET A 118 -27.58 -10.77 -3.54
CA MET A 118 -27.60 -11.90 -2.59
C MET A 118 -28.89 -12.71 -2.65
N ALA A 119 -30.06 -12.06 -2.79
CA ALA A 119 -31.33 -12.76 -2.99
C ALA A 119 -31.33 -13.58 -4.28
N LYS A 120 -30.71 -13.06 -5.35
CA LYS A 120 -30.53 -13.81 -6.60
C LYS A 120 -29.62 -15.04 -6.43
N VAL A 121 -28.45 -14.89 -5.80
CA VAL A 121 -27.54 -16.02 -5.54
C VAL A 121 -28.17 -17.06 -4.61
N ASN A 122 -28.90 -16.64 -3.58
CA ASN A 122 -29.69 -17.55 -2.74
C ASN A 122 -30.84 -18.20 -3.51
N GLY A 123 -31.45 -17.50 -4.47
CA GLY A 123 -32.46 -18.05 -5.37
C GLY A 123 -31.90 -19.11 -6.33
N GLU A 124 -30.71 -18.87 -6.91
CA GLU A 124 -30.00 -19.85 -7.73
C GLU A 124 -29.56 -21.07 -6.89
N LEU A 125 -29.07 -20.87 -5.67
CA LEU A 125 -28.78 -21.97 -4.73
C LEU A 125 -30.06 -22.74 -4.36
N GLY A 126 -31.16 -22.04 -4.08
CA GLY A 126 -32.46 -22.62 -3.78
C GLY A 126 -33.06 -23.42 -4.94
N ALA A 127 -32.91 -22.93 -6.17
CA ALA A 127 -33.32 -23.67 -7.37
C ALA A 127 -32.61 -25.02 -7.50
N VAL A 128 -31.35 -25.11 -7.05
CA VAL A 128 -30.62 -26.38 -7.08
C VAL A 128 -30.86 -27.25 -5.84
N VAL A 129 -31.14 -26.67 -4.68
CA VAL A 129 -31.72 -27.45 -3.56
C VAL A 129 -33.02 -28.10 -4.04
N GLY A 130 -33.91 -27.35 -4.70
CA GLY A 130 -35.10 -27.89 -5.37
C GLY A 130 -34.79 -28.99 -6.39
N GLY A 131 -33.75 -28.83 -7.23
CA GLY A 131 -33.30 -29.89 -8.13
C GLY A 131 -32.78 -31.15 -7.42
N THR A 132 -32.19 -31.03 -6.22
CA THR A 132 -31.79 -32.18 -5.40
C THR A 132 -32.96 -32.82 -4.65
N GLU A 133 -33.98 -32.04 -4.28
CA GLU A 133 -35.25 -32.54 -3.76
C GLU A 133 -36.02 -33.28 -4.86
N GLU A 134 -36.09 -32.75 -6.07
CA GLU A 134 -36.71 -33.39 -7.24
C GLU A 134 -36.01 -34.71 -7.60
N ALA A 135 -34.67 -34.74 -7.65
CA ALA A 135 -33.93 -35.98 -7.87
C ALA A 135 -34.20 -37.02 -6.76
N THR A 136 -34.31 -36.57 -5.50
CA THR A 136 -34.67 -37.46 -4.37
C THR A 136 -36.09 -38.00 -4.50
N GLN A 137 -37.05 -37.17 -4.92
CA GLN A 137 -38.43 -37.56 -5.17
C GLN A 137 -38.51 -38.59 -6.31
N GLN A 138 -37.80 -38.37 -7.42
CA GLN A 138 -37.73 -39.33 -8.54
C GLN A 138 -37.14 -40.69 -8.11
N ILE A 139 -36.13 -40.70 -7.24
CA ILE A 139 -35.56 -41.95 -6.68
C ILE A 139 -36.59 -42.70 -5.83
N LEU A 140 -37.35 -41.99 -4.99
CA LEU A 140 -38.40 -42.58 -4.15
C LEU A 140 -39.56 -43.12 -4.99
N GLU A 141 -40.07 -42.35 -5.96
CA GLU A 141 -41.14 -42.78 -6.87
C GLU A 141 -40.74 -44.00 -7.70
N ALA A 142 -39.49 -44.05 -8.19
CA ALA A 142 -38.98 -45.21 -8.91
C ALA A 142 -38.84 -46.44 -7.99
N ALA A 143 -38.43 -46.26 -6.74
CA ALA A 143 -38.36 -47.35 -5.76
C ALA A 143 -39.75 -47.89 -5.38
N GLU A 144 -40.75 -47.03 -5.20
CA GLU A 144 -42.15 -47.42 -4.98
C GLU A 144 -42.73 -48.17 -6.20
N ALA A 145 -42.46 -47.70 -7.41
CA ALA A 145 -42.87 -48.37 -8.64
C ALA A 145 -42.24 -49.78 -8.77
N ILE A 146 -40.96 -49.95 -8.37
CA ILE A 146 -40.30 -51.26 -8.33
C ILE A 146 -40.99 -52.20 -7.33
N ASP A 147 -41.33 -51.74 -6.12
CA ASP A 147 -42.01 -52.59 -5.13
C ASP A 147 -43.42 -53.01 -5.59
N LEU A 148 -44.17 -52.09 -6.22
CA LEU A 148 -45.47 -52.37 -6.82
C LEU A 148 -45.37 -53.39 -7.96
N ALA A 149 -44.41 -53.23 -8.87
CA ALA A 149 -44.20 -54.14 -10.00
C ALA A 149 -43.71 -55.53 -9.52
N ALA A 150 -42.80 -55.59 -8.55
CA ALA A 150 -42.34 -56.82 -7.93
C ALA A 150 -43.47 -57.55 -7.19
N SER A 151 -44.29 -56.79 -6.44
CA SER A 151 -45.49 -57.29 -5.78
C SER A 151 -46.54 -57.82 -6.77
N ALA A 152 -46.69 -57.18 -7.94
CA ALA A 152 -47.57 -57.64 -9.01
C ALA A 152 -47.04 -58.92 -9.68
N LEU A 153 -45.72 -59.03 -9.88
CA LEU A 153 -45.03 -60.20 -10.44
C LEU A 153 -45.35 -61.50 -9.69
N THR A 154 -45.50 -61.44 -8.36
CA THR A 154 -45.90 -62.60 -7.53
C THR A 154 -47.36 -63.06 -7.74
N LYS A 155 -48.20 -62.25 -8.40
CA LYS A 155 -49.65 -62.46 -8.55
C LYS A 155 -50.07 -62.80 -9.98
N VAL A 156 -49.20 -62.58 -10.98
CA VAL A 156 -49.49 -62.91 -12.40
C VAL A 156 -48.88 -64.24 -12.81
N ASN A 157 -49.66 -65.03 -13.55
CA ASN A 157 -49.28 -66.35 -14.07
C ASN A 157 -48.99 -66.36 -15.59
N SER A 158 -49.15 -65.22 -16.27
CA SER A 158 -48.87 -65.10 -17.71
C SER A 158 -47.39 -64.75 -17.95
N PRO A 159 -46.64 -65.50 -18.77
CA PRO A 159 -45.26 -65.18 -19.12
C PRO A 159 -45.09 -63.78 -19.72
N ASP A 160 -46.05 -63.34 -20.54
CA ASP A 160 -46.01 -62.01 -21.16
C ASP A 160 -46.18 -60.88 -20.13
N GLN A 161 -47.05 -61.07 -19.12
CA GLN A 161 -47.22 -60.09 -18.04
C GLN A 161 -46.01 -60.07 -17.09
N GLN A 162 -45.44 -61.24 -16.78
CA GLN A 162 -44.21 -61.33 -15.99
C GLN A 162 -43.04 -60.64 -16.70
N LYS A 163 -42.94 -60.79 -18.03
CA LYS A 163 -41.94 -60.11 -18.84
C LYS A 163 -42.10 -58.59 -18.77
N LEU A 164 -43.31 -58.07 -19.03
CA LEU A 164 -43.56 -56.62 -19.01
C LEU A 164 -43.25 -55.98 -17.65
N LEU A 165 -43.64 -56.62 -16.55
CA LEU A 165 -43.32 -56.15 -15.19
C LEU A 165 -41.80 -56.22 -14.88
N SER A 166 -41.08 -57.19 -15.46
CA SER A 166 -39.62 -57.28 -15.32
C SER A 166 -38.91 -56.19 -16.11
N GLU A 167 -39.40 -55.85 -17.30
CA GLU A 167 -38.93 -54.73 -18.12
C GLU A 167 -39.19 -53.39 -17.42
N GLU A 168 -40.38 -53.20 -16.81
CA GLU A 168 -40.70 -52.01 -16.01
C GLU A 168 -39.76 -51.86 -14.80
N ILE A 169 -39.52 -52.92 -14.02
CA ILE A 169 -38.55 -52.88 -12.90
C ILE A 169 -37.16 -52.46 -13.41
N GLN A 170 -36.72 -52.99 -14.56
CA GLN A 170 -35.42 -52.65 -15.13
C GLN A 170 -35.35 -51.17 -15.55
N GLU A 171 -36.41 -50.63 -16.14
CA GLU A 171 -36.50 -49.22 -16.51
C GLU A 171 -36.46 -48.29 -15.27
N ARG A 172 -37.21 -48.63 -14.20
CA ARG A 172 -37.17 -47.87 -12.93
C ARG A 172 -35.80 -47.89 -12.26
N VAL A 173 -35.09 -49.03 -12.31
CA VAL A 173 -33.71 -49.12 -11.81
C VAL A 173 -32.76 -48.21 -12.61
N ILE A 174 -32.95 -48.07 -13.91
CA ILE A 174 -32.19 -47.12 -14.74
C ILE A 174 -32.51 -45.67 -14.31
N SER A 175 -33.80 -45.33 -14.11
CA SER A 175 -34.20 -44.00 -13.63
C SER A 175 -33.54 -43.61 -12.30
N ILE A 176 -33.40 -44.55 -11.36
CA ILE A 176 -32.68 -44.33 -10.09
C ILE A 176 -31.21 -44.00 -10.35
N PHE A 177 -30.52 -44.73 -11.24
CA PHE A 177 -29.11 -44.44 -11.54
C PHE A 177 -28.92 -43.07 -12.23
N GLU A 178 -29.85 -42.66 -13.09
CA GLU A 178 -29.80 -41.35 -13.75
C GLU A 178 -30.02 -40.20 -12.75
N ALA A 179 -31.05 -40.30 -11.89
CA ALA A 179 -31.32 -39.33 -10.85
C ALA A 179 -30.17 -39.20 -9.83
N CYS A 180 -29.62 -40.34 -9.35
CA CYS A 180 -28.46 -40.36 -8.47
C CYS A 180 -27.22 -39.68 -9.08
N ASN A 181 -26.94 -39.92 -10.37
CA ASN A 181 -25.79 -39.33 -11.07
C ASN A 181 -25.96 -37.80 -11.19
N PHE A 182 -27.16 -37.35 -11.54
CA PHE A 182 -27.47 -35.91 -11.60
C PHE A 182 -27.35 -35.24 -10.23
N GLN A 183 -27.87 -35.88 -9.16
CA GLN A 183 -27.77 -35.39 -7.78
C GLN A 183 -26.31 -35.26 -7.33
N ASP A 184 -25.50 -36.32 -7.50
CA ASP A 184 -24.10 -36.35 -7.05
C ASP A 184 -23.24 -35.28 -7.75
N LEU A 185 -23.29 -35.23 -9.08
CA LEU A 185 -22.51 -34.26 -9.86
C LEU A 185 -22.91 -32.81 -9.54
N THR A 186 -24.20 -32.57 -9.33
CA THR A 186 -24.75 -31.24 -9.03
C THR A 186 -24.38 -30.80 -7.61
N GLY A 187 -24.58 -31.66 -6.61
CA GLY A 187 -24.23 -31.42 -5.21
C GLY A 187 -22.73 -31.16 -5.02
N GLN A 188 -21.86 -31.96 -5.65
CA GLN A 188 -20.41 -31.75 -5.61
C GLN A 188 -19.99 -30.41 -6.22
N ARG A 189 -20.51 -30.07 -7.41
CA ARG A 189 -20.18 -28.81 -8.10
C ARG A 189 -20.54 -27.60 -7.25
N ILE A 190 -21.72 -27.62 -6.62
CA ILE A 190 -22.19 -26.49 -5.82
C ILE A 190 -21.47 -26.38 -4.49
N ASN A 191 -21.18 -27.50 -3.81
CA ASN A 191 -20.35 -27.46 -2.62
C ASN A 191 -18.99 -26.82 -2.91
N LYS A 192 -18.38 -27.13 -4.07
CA LYS A 192 -17.13 -26.49 -4.53
C LYS A 192 -17.28 -24.99 -4.83
N VAL A 193 -18.32 -24.57 -5.54
CA VAL A 193 -18.58 -23.15 -5.83
C VAL A 193 -18.86 -22.37 -4.55
N MET A 194 -19.75 -22.86 -3.69
CA MET A 194 -20.13 -22.22 -2.42
C MET A 194 -18.94 -22.13 -1.45
N THR A 195 -18.10 -23.16 -1.38
CA THR A 195 -16.83 -23.11 -0.61
C THR A 195 -15.89 -22.04 -1.16
N THR A 196 -15.82 -21.88 -2.49
CA THR A 196 -14.99 -20.85 -3.14
C THR A 196 -15.53 -19.44 -2.86
N MET A 197 -16.86 -19.25 -2.88
CA MET A 197 -17.50 -17.98 -2.55
C MET A 197 -17.26 -17.59 -1.08
N LYS A 198 -17.45 -18.51 -0.13
CA LYS A 198 -17.13 -18.27 1.29
C LYS A 198 -15.65 -17.95 1.54
N PHE A 199 -14.75 -18.58 0.77
CA PHE A 199 -13.33 -18.24 0.83
C PHE A 199 -13.07 -16.80 0.37
N ILE A 200 -13.66 -16.38 -0.75
CA ILE A 200 -13.54 -15.01 -1.28
C ILE A 200 -14.14 -13.99 -0.29
N GLU A 201 -15.34 -14.26 0.23
CA GLU A 201 -16.02 -13.46 1.25
C GLU A 201 -15.14 -13.25 2.49
N ASN A 202 -14.62 -14.34 3.08
CA ASN A 202 -13.74 -14.26 4.25
C ASN A 202 -12.47 -13.43 3.96
N HIS A 203 -11.88 -13.58 2.78
CA HIS A 203 -10.72 -12.78 2.37
C HIS A 203 -11.05 -11.29 2.21
N ILE A 204 -12.23 -10.94 1.68
CA ILE A 204 -12.71 -9.55 1.59
C ILE A 204 -12.93 -8.97 3.00
N THR A 205 -13.60 -9.70 3.90
CA THR A 205 -13.82 -9.28 5.29
C THR A 205 -12.50 -9.01 6.02
N VAL A 206 -11.53 -9.95 5.94
CA VAL A 206 -10.19 -9.75 6.52
C VAL A 206 -9.48 -8.53 5.94
N MET A 207 -9.61 -8.27 4.63
CA MET A 207 -9.05 -7.05 4.02
C MET A 207 -9.71 -5.77 4.55
N MET A 208 -11.04 -5.75 4.71
CA MET A 208 -11.74 -4.61 5.29
C MET A 208 -11.31 -4.36 6.74
N ASP A 209 -11.21 -5.41 7.57
CA ASP A 209 -10.78 -5.31 8.97
C ASP A 209 -9.35 -4.75 9.10
N ILE A 210 -8.41 -5.19 8.25
CA ILE A 210 -7.03 -4.67 8.19
C ILE A 210 -7.00 -3.15 7.89
N TRP A 211 -8.01 -2.63 7.20
CA TRP A 211 -8.07 -1.22 6.77
C TRP A 211 -8.90 -0.31 7.67
N GLY A 212 -9.38 -0.78 8.83
CA GLY A 212 -10.19 0.00 9.78
C GLY A 212 -11.66 -0.41 9.84
N GLY A 213 -12.05 -1.49 9.17
CA GLY A 213 -13.41 -2.02 9.17
C GLY A 213 -14.26 -1.54 7.98
N VAL A 214 -15.50 -2.03 7.97
CA VAL A 214 -16.43 -1.86 6.84
C VAL A 214 -16.77 -0.40 6.56
N ASP A 215 -16.84 0.46 7.58
CA ASP A 215 -17.30 1.84 7.43
C ASP A 215 -16.24 2.76 6.78
N GLU A 216 -14.95 2.56 7.10
CA GLU A 216 -13.83 3.22 6.40
C GLU A 216 -13.77 2.80 4.92
N ILE A 217 -14.10 1.55 4.60
CA ILE A 217 -14.16 1.07 3.21
C ILE A 217 -15.39 1.61 2.48
N LYS A 218 -16.55 1.69 3.12
CA LYS A 218 -17.75 2.34 2.57
C LYS A 218 -17.52 3.82 2.27
N ALA A 219 -16.72 4.53 3.07
CA ALA A 219 -16.35 5.93 2.79
C ALA A 219 -15.57 6.11 1.46
N HIS A 220 -14.97 5.04 0.94
CA HIS A 220 -14.32 5.01 -0.37
C HIS A 220 -15.24 4.53 -1.51
N ALA A 221 -16.47 4.09 -1.23
CA ALA A 221 -17.43 3.75 -2.28
C ALA A 221 -17.80 5.02 -3.08
N PRO A 222 -17.82 4.97 -4.42
CA PRO A 222 -18.39 6.05 -5.22
C PRO A 222 -19.88 6.20 -4.86
N PRO A 223 -20.42 7.44 -4.84
CA PRO A 223 -21.83 7.65 -4.52
C PRO A 223 -22.71 6.87 -5.50
N ILE A 224 -23.79 6.28 -4.98
CA ILE A 224 -24.78 5.58 -5.79
C ILE A 224 -25.47 6.62 -6.66
N VAL A 225 -25.06 6.69 -7.93
CA VAL A 225 -25.68 7.57 -8.92
C VAL A 225 -27.02 6.95 -9.32
N ASP A 226 -28.11 7.60 -8.97
CA ASP A 226 -29.44 7.22 -9.46
C ASP A 226 -29.50 7.47 -10.97
N THR A 227 -29.54 6.37 -11.74
CA THR A 227 -29.62 6.36 -13.21
C THR A 227 -31.05 6.43 -13.74
N ARG A 228 -32.06 6.61 -12.87
CA ARG A 228 -33.45 6.76 -13.28
C ARG A 228 -33.71 8.18 -13.76
N ASP A 229 -34.25 8.30 -14.98
CA ASP A 229 -34.63 9.57 -15.59
C ASP A 229 -36.15 9.82 -15.54
N GLY A 230 -36.53 11.10 -15.53
CA GLY A 230 -37.93 11.53 -15.56
C GLY A 230 -38.76 11.00 -14.39
N ASP A 231 -39.99 10.58 -14.67
CA ASP A 231 -40.97 10.15 -13.67
C ASP A 231 -40.49 8.92 -12.85
N ALA A 232 -39.60 8.09 -13.41
CA ALA A 232 -39.01 6.96 -12.70
C ALA A 232 -38.14 7.38 -11.49
N LYS A 233 -37.66 8.63 -11.48
CA LYS A 233 -36.95 9.24 -10.34
C LYS A 233 -37.89 9.79 -9.26
N LEU A 234 -39.11 10.16 -9.65
CA LEU A 234 -40.16 10.64 -8.73
C LEU A 234 -40.89 9.47 -8.04
N LEU A 235 -40.88 8.30 -8.67
CA LEU A 235 -41.34 7.04 -8.10
C LEU A 235 -40.31 6.48 -7.11
N ASN A 236 -40.36 7.01 -5.88
CA ASN A 236 -39.91 6.27 -4.72
C ASN A 236 -40.84 5.06 -4.52
N GLY A 237 -40.29 3.91 -4.16
CA GLY A 237 -41.00 2.63 -4.12
C GLY A 237 -42.08 2.55 -3.02
N PRO A 238 -42.61 1.34 -2.74
CA PRO A 238 -43.53 1.12 -1.63
C PRO A 238 -42.98 1.72 -0.34
N LYS A 239 -43.84 2.39 0.44
CA LYS A 239 -43.46 3.11 1.66
C LYS A 239 -42.63 2.20 2.58
N LEU A 240 -41.43 2.66 2.93
CA LEU A 240 -40.59 2.07 3.95
C LEU A 240 -40.90 2.75 5.29
N ASP A 241 -40.63 2.06 6.40
CA ASP A 241 -40.91 2.57 7.76
C ASP A 241 -39.84 3.56 8.27
N ASP A 242 -39.23 4.35 7.37
CA ASP A 242 -38.16 5.31 7.66
C ASP A 242 -38.66 6.77 7.68
N ASP A 243 -37.98 7.63 8.45
CA ASP A 243 -38.33 9.04 8.73
C ASP A 243 -38.21 9.97 7.51
N GLY A 244 -37.85 9.46 6.33
CA GLY A 244 -37.70 10.21 5.08
C GLY A 244 -38.99 10.56 4.35
N HIS A 245 -40.16 10.25 4.92
CA HIS A 245 -41.47 10.41 4.27
C HIS A 245 -42.32 11.47 4.98
N ALA A 246 -42.75 12.50 4.24
CA ALA A 246 -43.72 13.46 4.74
C ALA A 246 -45.02 12.75 5.17
N SER A 247 -45.47 13.02 6.39
CA SER A 247 -46.75 12.55 6.91
C SER A 247 -47.90 13.36 6.30
N GLN A 248 -49.14 12.89 6.48
CA GLN A 248 -50.31 13.69 6.08
C GLN A 248 -50.36 15.01 6.85
N ASP A 249 -49.98 14.99 8.13
CA ASP A 249 -49.95 16.18 9.00
C ASP A 249 -48.93 17.23 8.49
N ASP A 250 -47.79 16.79 7.93
CA ASP A 250 -46.79 17.68 7.29
C ASP A 250 -47.30 18.30 5.98
N ILE A 251 -48.16 17.57 5.25
CA ILE A 251 -48.79 18.06 4.01
C ILE A 251 -49.88 19.07 4.34
N ASP A 252 -50.74 18.76 5.32
CA ASP A 252 -51.85 19.62 5.72
C ASP A 252 -51.32 20.96 6.29
N ALA A 253 -50.23 20.93 7.06
CA ALA A 253 -49.52 22.11 7.55
C ALA A 253 -48.88 22.99 6.44
N LEU A 254 -48.90 22.56 5.18
CA LEU A 254 -48.43 23.34 4.02
C LEU A 254 -49.55 24.14 3.34
N PHE A 255 -50.83 23.89 3.68
CA PHE A 255 -52.00 24.46 3.04
C PHE A 255 -52.93 25.27 3.97
N ASP A 256 -52.65 25.29 5.28
CA ASP A 256 -53.26 26.16 6.31
C ASP A 256 -52.46 27.47 6.53
#